data_AF-A0A3N5H706-F1
#
_entry.id   AF-A0A3N5H706-F1
#
_cell.length_a   1.000
_cell.length_b   1.000
_cell.length_c   1.000
_cell.angle_alpha   90.00
_cell.angle_beta   90.00
_cell.angle_gamma   90.00
#
_symmetry.space_group_name_H-M   'P 1'
#
loop_
_entity.id
_entity.type
_entity.pdbx_description
1 polymer ?
#
loop_
_entity_poly.entity_id
_entity_poly.type
_entity_poly.pdbx_seq_one_letter_code
_entity_poly.pdbx_strand_id
1 'polypeptide(L)'
;MPDRLARVLAAIDAANAADPHLAPDGQPQAFLYGRRMSETLARFAPQASEPLRIAARGQHIERWTIPRASYPEGRIAYLTWRKDLQKHHAARCGAIMAAEGYGADEIARVGALLRKERLKQDPDVQRRQFGIVMMPKGDTITARNNRAGFNGTG
;
A
#
# COMPACT_ATOMS: atom_id res chain seq x y z
N MET A 1 -0.92 -3.05 26.48
CA MET A 1 -0.97 -2.05 25.40
C MET A 1 -0.63 -2.78 24.10
N PRO A 2 -1.40 -2.61 23.00
CA PRO A 2 -1.02 -3.17 21.71
C PRO A 2 0.34 -2.62 21.30
N ASP A 3 1.18 -3.45 20.68
CA ASP A 3 2.46 -3.05 20.12
C ASP A 3 2.30 -1.88 19.11
N ARG A 4 3.31 -1.00 19.00
CA ARG A 4 3.25 0.22 18.16
C ARG A 4 2.96 -0.10 16.69
N LEU A 5 3.49 -1.22 16.18
CA LEU A 5 3.18 -1.69 14.82
C LEU A 5 1.70 -2.02 14.67
N ALA A 6 1.12 -2.73 15.64
CA ALA A 6 -0.29 -3.10 15.60
C ALA A 6 -1.19 -1.85 15.56
N ARG A 7 -0.83 -0.79 16.30
CA ARG A 7 -1.57 0.49 16.28
C ARG A 7 -1.45 1.20 14.92
N VAL A 8 -0.26 1.25 14.32
CA VAL A 8 -0.09 1.79 12.96
C VAL A 8 -0.91 1.02 11.93
N LEU A 9 -0.86 -0.31 11.96
CA LEU A 9 -1.62 -1.14 11.02
C LEU A 9 -3.13 -0.94 11.20
N ALA A 10 -3.61 -0.82 12.45
CA ALA A 10 -5.00 -0.54 12.75
C ALA A 10 -5.43 0.86 12.28
N ALA A 11 -4.56 1.88 12.41
CA ALA A 11 -4.84 3.22 11.93
C ALA A 11 -4.89 3.30 10.39
N ILE A 12 -4.03 2.55 9.69
CA ILE A 12 -4.11 2.40 8.22
C ILE A 12 -5.42 1.70 7.83
N ASP A 13 -5.78 0.64 8.55
CA ASP A 13 -7.04 -0.08 8.34
C ASP A 13 -8.26 0.84 8.57
N ALA A 14 -8.25 1.66 9.62
CA ALA A 14 -9.30 2.64 9.90
C ALA A 14 -9.43 3.69 8.80
N ALA A 15 -8.30 4.22 8.30
CA ALA A 15 -8.31 5.12 7.14
C ALA A 15 -8.94 4.45 5.92
N ASN A 16 -8.53 3.22 5.62
CA ASN A 16 -9.03 2.43 4.49
C ASN A 16 -10.48 1.94 4.62
N ALA A 17 -11.02 1.90 5.84
CA ALA A 17 -12.42 1.57 6.08
C ALA A 17 -13.37 2.70 5.61
N ALA A 18 -12.85 3.91 5.38
CA ALA A 18 -13.62 5.03 4.83
C ALA A 18 -13.76 4.99 3.29
N ASP A 19 -13.25 3.94 2.63
CA ASP A 19 -13.46 3.73 1.19
C ASP A 19 -14.95 3.43 0.92
N PRO A 20 -15.66 4.27 0.15
CA PRO A 20 -17.08 4.07 -0.15
C PRO A 20 -17.31 2.90 -1.12
N HIS A 21 -16.26 2.41 -1.78
CA HIS A 21 -16.36 1.31 -2.73
C HIS A 21 -16.26 -0.02 -1.98
N LEU A 22 -17.30 -0.85 -2.11
CA LEU A 22 -17.37 -2.15 -1.44
C LEU A 22 -16.93 -3.28 -2.38
N ALA A 23 -16.31 -4.31 -1.81
CA ALA A 23 -16.07 -5.59 -2.45
C ALA A 23 -17.35 -6.46 -2.39
N PRO A 24 -17.45 -7.58 -3.13
CA PRO A 24 -18.64 -8.43 -3.12
C PRO A 24 -19.03 -9.00 -1.75
N ASP A 25 -18.09 -9.05 -0.80
CA ASP A 25 -18.30 -9.48 0.58
C ASP A 25 -18.75 -8.33 1.51
N GLY A 26 -19.01 -7.15 0.96
CA GLY A 26 -19.48 -5.96 1.69
C GLY A 26 -18.38 -5.17 2.39
N GLN A 27 -17.11 -5.57 2.29
CA GLN A 27 -16.00 -4.84 2.93
C GLN A 27 -15.48 -3.70 2.04
N PRO A 28 -15.00 -2.59 2.62
CA PRO A 28 -14.33 -1.53 1.86
C PRO A 28 -13.14 -2.07 1.06
N GLN A 29 -13.07 -1.71 -0.22
CA GLN A 29 -12.12 -2.27 -1.18
C GLN A 29 -10.66 -2.00 -0.79
N ALA A 30 -10.34 -0.78 -0.36
CA ALA A 30 -9.00 -0.43 0.10
C ALA A 30 -8.60 -1.15 1.40
N PHE A 31 -9.54 -1.31 2.34
CA PHE A 31 -9.31 -2.05 3.59
C PHE A 31 -8.91 -3.49 3.29
N LEU A 32 -9.73 -4.15 2.46
CA LEU A 32 -9.48 -5.52 2.05
C LEU A 32 -8.15 -5.67 1.29
N TYR A 33 -7.80 -4.70 0.45
CA TYR A 33 -6.53 -4.69 -0.26
C TYR A 33 -5.33 -4.63 0.70
N GLY A 34 -5.32 -3.72 1.67
CA GLY A 34 -4.23 -3.59 2.65
C GLY A 34 -4.02 -4.88 3.47
N ARG A 35 -5.12 -5.51 3.91
CA ARG A 35 -5.08 -6.80 4.61
C ARG A 35 -4.44 -7.90 3.76
N ARG A 36 -4.89 -8.04 2.51
CA ARG A 36 -4.36 -9.04 1.57
C ARG A 36 -2.87 -8.85 1.29
N MET A 37 -2.39 -7.61 1.22
CA MET A 37 -0.95 -7.33 1.05
C MET A 37 -0.15 -7.76 2.28
N SER A 38 -0.68 -7.53 3.49
CA SER A 38 -0.02 -8.01 4.72
C SER A 38 -0.01 -9.53 4.83
N GLU A 39 -1.11 -10.21 4.52
CA GLU A 39 -1.18 -11.68 4.48
C GLU A 39 -0.19 -12.25 3.46
N THR A 40 -0.10 -11.60 2.29
CA THR A 40 0.86 -11.99 1.25
C THR A 40 2.29 -11.82 1.75
N LEU A 41 2.63 -10.68 2.34
CA LEU A 41 3.94 -10.45 2.93
C LEU A 41 4.27 -11.48 4.01
N ALA A 42 3.34 -11.79 4.92
CA ALA A 42 3.56 -12.78 5.97
C ALA A 42 3.91 -14.18 5.43
N ARG A 43 3.33 -14.59 4.28
CA ARG A 43 3.67 -15.85 3.62
C ARG A 43 5.06 -15.85 2.96
N PHE A 44 5.48 -14.73 2.39
CA PHE A 44 6.76 -14.63 1.68
C PHE A 44 7.94 -14.25 2.58
N ALA A 45 7.67 -13.52 3.66
CA ALA A 45 8.65 -12.89 4.53
C ALA A 45 8.07 -12.73 5.94
N PRO A 46 7.92 -13.82 6.71
CA PRO A 46 7.35 -13.76 8.07
C PRO A 46 8.19 -12.89 9.03
N GLN A 47 9.48 -12.74 8.74
CA GLN A 47 10.43 -11.90 9.49
C GLN A 47 10.65 -10.52 8.84
N ALA A 48 9.70 -10.04 8.03
CA ALA A 48 9.79 -8.70 7.44
C ALA A 48 9.89 -7.62 8.52
N SER A 49 10.74 -6.62 8.27
CA SER A 49 10.91 -5.47 9.16
C SER A 49 9.59 -4.70 9.31
N GLU A 50 9.41 -3.99 10.43
CA GLU A 50 8.22 -3.17 10.65
C GLU A 50 7.97 -2.18 9.49
N PRO A 51 8.98 -1.44 8.97
CA PRO A 51 8.78 -0.56 7.84
C PRO A 51 8.22 -1.27 6.59
N LEU A 52 8.70 -2.48 6.30
CA LEU A 52 8.19 -3.25 5.16
C LEU A 52 6.75 -3.73 5.38
N ARG A 53 6.39 -4.11 6.61
CA ARG A 53 5.02 -4.49 6.98
C ARG A 53 4.05 -3.30 6.87
N ILE A 54 4.47 -2.12 7.36
CA ILE A 54 3.71 -0.88 7.25
C ILE A 54 3.54 -0.48 5.78
N ALA A 55 4.63 -0.49 5.00
CA ALA A 55 4.57 -0.14 3.57
C ALA A 55 3.69 -1.09 2.76
N ALA A 56 3.70 -2.39 3.07
CA ALA A 56 2.79 -3.36 2.43
C ALA A 56 1.33 -3.09 2.80
N ARG A 57 1.03 -2.80 4.07
CA ARG A 57 -0.32 -2.47 4.53
C ARG A 57 -0.84 -1.16 3.92
N GLY A 58 0.00 -0.14 3.87
CA GLY A 58 -0.32 1.21 3.41
C GLY A 58 -0.06 1.47 1.92
N GLN A 59 0.19 0.43 1.12
CA GLN A 59 0.59 0.58 -0.28
C GLN A 59 -0.37 1.41 -1.13
N HIS A 60 -1.68 1.29 -0.86
CA HIS A 60 -2.76 2.04 -1.51
C HIS A 60 -3.67 2.74 -0.50
N ILE A 61 -3.11 3.17 0.64
CA ILE A 61 -3.89 3.89 1.65
C ILE A 61 -4.61 5.10 1.03
N GLU A 62 -5.91 5.26 1.28
CA GLU A 62 -6.68 6.43 0.80
C GLU A 62 -6.66 6.63 -0.73
N ARG A 63 -6.34 5.59 -1.52
CA ARG A 63 -6.24 5.71 -3.00
C ARG A 63 -7.52 6.23 -3.66
N TRP A 64 -8.70 5.87 -3.15
CA TRP A 64 -9.98 6.29 -3.72
C TRP A 64 -10.19 7.81 -3.69
N THR A 65 -9.46 8.53 -2.83
CA THR A 65 -9.51 10.00 -2.74
C THR A 65 -8.83 10.70 -3.93
N ILE A 66 -8.00 9.98 -4.71
CA ILE A 66 -7.34 10.50 -5.92
C ILE A 66 -7.70 9.58 -7.11
N PRO A 67 -8.91 9.70 -7.67
CA PRO A 67 -9.36 8.87 -8.78
C PRO A 67 -8.50 9.05 -10.03
N ARG A 68 -8.32 8.00 -10.84
CA ARG A 68 -7.61 8.14 -12.13
C ARG A 68 -8.31 9.15 -13.05
N ALA A 69 -9.64 9.21 -13.00
CA ALA A 69 -10.46 10.09 -13.82
C ALA A 69 -10.26 11.60 -13.52
N SER A 70 -9.61 11.98 -12.41
CA SER A 70 -9.29 13.39 -12.13
C SER A 70 -8.08 13.92 -12.91
N TYR A 71 -7.42 13.08 -13.70
CA TYR A 71 -6.28 13.43 -14.55
C TYR A 71 -6.65 13.23 -16.02
N PRO A 72 -6.11 14.04 -16.96
CA PRO A 72 -6.31 13.84 -18.39
C PRO A 72 -5.93 12.44 -18.87
N GLU A 73 -6.39 12.07 -20.06
CA GLU A 73 -5.94 10.86 -20.73
C GLU A 73 -4.47 10.96 -21.16
N GLY A 74 -3.90 9.82 -21.54
CA GLY A 74 -2.54 9.74 -22.04
C GLY A 74 -1.49 9.40 -20.99
N ARG A 75 -0.32 8.99 -21.51
CA ARG A 75 0.78 8.41 -20.72
C ARG A 75 1.35 9.38 -19.68
N ILE A 76 1.52 10.66 -20.04
CA ILE A 76 2.12 11.67 -19.15
C ILE A 76 1.22 11.86 -17.92
N ALA A 77 -0.07 12.11 -18.15
CA ALA A 77 -1.04 12.31 -17.07
C ALA A 77 -1.17 11.07 -16.17
N TYR A 78 -1.14 9.86 -16.75
CA TYR A 78 -1.11 8.62 -15.96
C TYR A 78 0.13 8.51 -15.06
N LEU A 79 1.31 8.84 -15.57
CA LEU A 79 2.55 8.80 -14.80
C LEU A 79 2.57 9.85 -13.69
N THR A 80 2.00 11.03 -13.94
CA THR A 80 1.81 12.08 -12.92
C THR A 80 0.90 11.59 -11.80
N TRP A 81 -0.29 11.09 -12.13
CA TRP A 81 -1.22 10.53 -11.16
C TRP A 81 -0.59 9.42 -10.30
N ARG A 82 0.19 8.51 -10.92
CA ARG A 82 0.93 7.47 -10.20
C ARG A 82 1.93 8.04 -9.19
N LYS A 83 2.65 9.11 -9.56
CA LYS A 83 3.60 9.77 -8.64
C LYS A 83 2.89 10.48 -7.51
N ASP A 84 1.76 11.13 -7.78
CA ASP A 84 1.01 11.85 -6.75
C ASP A 84 0.35 10.89 -5.76
N LEU A 85 -0.17 9.75 -6.22
CA LEU A 85 -0.58 8.65 -5.33
C LEU A 85 0.55 8.19 -4.41
N GLN A 86 1.73 7.93 -4.97
CA GLN A 86 2.89 7.49 -4.17
C GLN A 86 3.29 8.50 -3.10
N LYS A 87 3.28 9.81 -3.43
CA LYS A 87 3.53 10.88 -2.45
C LYS A 87 2.47 10.91 -1.37
N HIS A 88 1.19 10.82 -1.75
CA HIS A 88 0.07 10.81 -0.82
C HIS A 88 0.16 9.63 0.15
N HIS A 89 0.39 8.41 -0.35
CA HIS A 89 0.54 7.21 0.48
C HIS A 89 1.72 7.34 1.47
N ALA A 90 2.86 7.84 0.99
CA ALA A 90 4.04 8.07 1.84
C ALA A 90 3.75 9.10 2.95
N ALA A 91 3.13 10.23 2.59
CA ALA A 91 2.78 11.27 3.56
C ALA A 91 1.78 10.78 4.59
N ARG A 92 0.73 10.06 4.15
CA ARG A 92 -0.32 9.56 5.05
C ARG A 92 0.20 8.51 6.01
N CYS A 93 0.95 7.52 5.52
CA CYS A 93 1.59 6.53 6.38
C CYS A 93 2.59 7.18 7.34
N GLY A 94 3.37 8.16 6.88
CA GLY A 94 4.31 8.89 7.74
C GLY A 94 3.63 9.64 8.87
N ALA A 95 2.49 10.29 8.61
CA ALA A 95 1.70 10.97 9.63
C ALA A 95 1.14 9.99 10.69
N ILE A 96 0.62 8.84 10.25
CA ILE A 96 0.15 7.77 11.16
C ILE A 96 1.31 7.25 12.02
N MET A 97 2.44 6.96 11.40
CA MET A 97 3.64 6.47 12.11
C MET A 97 4.15 7.48 13.15
N ALA A 98 4.20 8.77 12.81
CA ALA A 98 4.61 9.82 13.73
C ALA A 98 3.69 9.91 14.96
N ALA A 99 2.38 9.79 14.74
CA ALA A 99 1.40 9.78 15.84
C ALA A 99 1.59 8.58 16.79
N GLU A 100 2.14 7.47 16.29
CA GLU A 100 2.39 6.25 17.07
C GLU A 100 3.81 6.15 17.64
N GLY A 101 4.62 7.21 17.49
CA GLY A 101 5.95 7.33 18.10
C GLY A 101 7.09 6.73 17.28
N TYR A 102 6.93 6.53 15.97
CA TYR A 102 8.04 6.14 15.09
C TYR A 102 9.00 7.29 14.81
N GLY A 103 10.29 6.98 14.70
CA GLY A 103 11.32 7.96 14.39
C GLY A 103 11.34 8.41 12.93
N ALA A 104 12.03 9.52 12.66
CA ALA A 104 12.15 10.09 11.31
C ALA A 104 12.76 9.10 10.29
N ASP A 105 13.74 8.30 10.71
CA ASP A 105 14.40 7.32 9.84
C ASP A 105 13.44 6.20 9.41
N GLU A 106 12.62 5.69 10.35
CA GLU A 106 11.61 4.67 10.07
C GLU A 106 10.50 5.22 9.16
N ILE A 107 10.08 6.46 9.37
CA ILE A 107 9.10 7.14 8.51
C ILE A 107 9.67 7.36 7.09
N ALA A 108 10.91 7.85 6.99
CA ALA A 108 11.59 8.05 5.72
C ALA A 108 11.72 6.72 4.97
N ARG A 109 12.01 5.64 5.70
CA ARG A 109 12.10 4.28 5.16
C ARG A 109 10.79 3.81 4.54
N VAL A 110 9.67 3.92 5.26
CA VAL A 110 8.34 3.59 4.73
C VAL A 110 7.99 4.46 3.54
N GLY A 111 8.30 5.76 3.60
CA GLY A 111 8.08 6.68 2.49
C GLY A 111 8.82 6.26 1.22
N ALA A 112 10.09 5.87 1.32
CA ALA A 112 10.88 5.39 0.18
C ALA A 112 10.28 4.11 -0.45
N LEU A 113 9.86 3.16 0.40
CA LEU A 113 9.18 1.93 -0.04
C LEU A 113 7.85 2.22 -0.76
N LEU A 114 7.08 3.19 -0.28
CA LEU A 114 5.80 3.58 -0.87
C LEU A 114 5.99 4.33 -2.20
N ARG A 115 7.03 5.16 -2.30
CA ARG A 115 7.45 5.83 -3.54
C ARG A 115 8.22 4.95 -4.52
N LYS A 116 8.45 3.68 -4.16
CA LYS A 116 9.16 2.69 -4.99
C LYS A 116 10.59 3.12 -5.32
N GLU A 117 11.22 3.85 -4.42
CA GLU A 117 12.57 4.37 -4.60
C GLU A 117 13.58 3.25 -4.41
N ARG A 118 14.46 3.05 -5.40
CA ARG A 118 15.62 2.15 -5.36
C ARG A 118 15.37 0.74 -4.83
N LEU A 119 14.13 0.23 -4.93
CA LEU A 119 13.78 -1.07 -4.35
C LEU A 119 14.79 -2.14 -4.75
N LYS A 120 15.30 -2.15 -6.00
CA LYS A 120 16.15 -3.25 -6.53
C LYS A 120 17.47 -3.41 -5.77
N GLN A 121 17.88 -2.35 -5.09
CA GLN A 121 19.12 -2.21 -4.34
C GLN A 121 18.86 -2.22 -2.83
N ASP A 122 17.60 -2.39 -2.44
CA ASP A 122 17.15 -2.27 -1.06
C ASP A 122 17.44 -3.57 -0.30
N PRO A 123 18.21 -3.52 0.81
CA PRO A 123 18.62 -4.71 1.54
C PRO A 123 17.47 -5.41 2.28
N ASP A 124 16.40 -4.69 2.63
CA ASP A 124 15.23 -5.30 3.28
C ASP A 124 14.27 -5.91 2.27
N VAL A 125 14.40 -5.60 0.98
CA VAL A 125 13.49 -6.05 -0.08
C VAL A 125 14.16 -7.14 -0.91
N GLN A 126 13.82 -8.40 -0.65
CA GLN A 126 14.23 -9.53 -1.50
C GLN A 126 13.43 -9.60 -2.79
N ARG A 127 13.97 -10.18 -3.88
CA ARG A 127 13.34 -10.31 -5.22
C ARG A 127 11.85 -10.69 -5.18
N ARG A 128 11.47 -11.56 -4.25
CA ARG A 128 10.11 -12.06 -4.04
C ARG A 128 9.17 -11.03 -3.38
N GLN A 129 9.69 -10.19 -2.49
CA GLN A 129 8.96 -9.15 -1.77
C GLN A 129 8.75 -7.89 -2.61
N PHE A 130 9.62 -7.65 -3.60
CA PHE A 130 9.42 -6.58 -4.60
C PHE A 130 8.04 -6.59 -5.20
N GLY A 131 7.55 -7.77 -5.57
CA GLY A 131 6.25 -7.92 -6.21
C GLY A 131 5.16 -7.31 -5.35
N ILE A 132 5.20 -7.55 -4.03
CA ILE A 132 4.25 -7.00 -3.06
C ILE A 132 4.29 -5.48 -3.11
N VAL A 133 5.47 -4.87 -2.96
CA VAL A 133 5.62 -3.42 -2.96
C VAL A 133 5.38 -2.80 -4.35
N MET A 134 5.63 -3.51 -5.45
CA MET A 134 5.58 -2.98 -6.82
C MET A 134 4.25 -3.16 -7.55
N MET A 135 3.28 -3.93 -7.02
CA MET A 135 2.08 -4.32 -7.78
C MET A 135 1.43 -3.13 -8.51
N PRO A 136 1.55 -3.06 -9.86
CA PRO A 136 0.83 -2.09 -10.65
C PRO A 136 -0.58 -2.63 -10.91
N LYS A 137 -1.62 -1.84 -10.61
CA LYS A 137 -2.92 -2.05 -11.26
C LYS A 137 -2.87 -1.34 -12.61
N GLY A 138 -2.97 -2.15 -13.66
CA GLY A 138 -2.80 -1.80 -15.06
C GLY A 138 -3.40 -2.88 -15.95
N ASP A 139 -2.72 -4.03 -16.17
CA ASP A 139 -3.11 -4.88 -17.31
C ASP A 139 -2.80 -6.39 -17.23
N THR A 140 -2.46 -6.99 -16.09
CA THR A 140 -2.40 -8.47 -16.04
C THR A 140 -2.65 -9.03 -14.65
N ILE A 141 -3.90 -9.40 -14.40
CA ILE A 141 -4.27 -10.33 -13.34
C ILE A 141 -3.70 -11.69 -13.76
N THR A 142 -2.55 -12.09 -13.21
CA THR A 142 -2.18 -13.51 -13.28
C THR A 142 -3.12 -14.30 -12.37
N ALA A 143 -3.65 -15.40 -12.90
CA ALA A 143 -4.69 -16.24 -12.29
C ALA A 143 -4.41 -16.68 -10.84
N ARG A 144 -3.17 -16.61 -10.34
CA ARG A 144 -2.81 -16.91 -8.95
C ARG A 144 -3.33 -15.89 -7.93
N ASN A 145 -3.53 -14.62 -8.31
CA ASN A 145 -4.01 -13.59 -7.39
C ASN A 145 -5.55 -13.41 -7.44
N ASN A 146 -6.22 -14.05 -8.40
CA ASN A 146 -7.65 -13.87 -8.64
C ASN A 146 -8.57 -14.58 -7.62
N ARG A 147 -8.01 -15.38 -6.69
CA ARG A 147 -8.78 -15.87 -5.53
C ARG A 147 -9.03 -14.79 -4.46
N ALA A 148 -8.35 -13.66 -4.55
CA ALA A 148 -8.49 -12.54 -3.63
C ALA A 148 -9.25 -11.39 -4.32
N GLY A 149 -10.52 -11.64 -4.66
CA GLY A 149 -11.42 -10.85 -5.51
C GLY A 149 -11.20 -9.33 -5.51
N PHE A 150 -10.57 -8.83 -6.59
CA PHE A 150 -10.53 -7.42 -6.92
C PHE A 150 -10.67 -7.28 -8.44
N ASN A 151 -11.90 -7.11 -8.92
CA ASN A 151 -12.14 -6.59 -10.25
C ASN A 151 -12.02 -5.07 -10.15
N GLY A 152 -10.82 -4.56 -10.46
CA GLY A 152 -10.65 -3.14 -10.73
C GLY A 152 -11.24 -2.87 -12.10
N THR A 153 -12.50 -2.49 -12.15
CA THR A 153 -13.05 -1.80 -13.31
C THR A 153 -12.26 -0.50 -13.47
N GLY A 154 -11.53 -0.42 -14.58
CA GLY A 154 -11.09 0.85 -15.16
C GLY A 154 -12.27 1.65 -15.68
#